data_AF-A0A926BP76-F1
#
_entry.id   AF-A0A926BP76-F1
#
_cell.length_a   1.000
_cell.length_b   1.000
_cell.length_c   1.000
_cell.angle_alpha   90.00
_cell.angle_beta   90.00
_cell.angle_gamma   90.00
#
_symmetry.space_group_name_H-M   'P 1'
#
loop_
_entity.id
_entity.type
_entity.pdbx_description
1 polymer ?
#
loop_
_entity_poly.entity_id
_entity_poly.type
_entity_poly.pdbx_seq_one_letter_code
_entity_poly.pdbx_strand_id
1 'polypeptide(L)'
;MYSLVSKQPGTDRFQSRPLPLDFLRTMTDDTGMIQHAVGGVPDPHTGYTTDDNARAFLAMVRLWRVAPERRAETEPLLRRYLQFLVWAQRRGTPVGETCGGSGDGIGGDGWFRNFAGYHRQFLEPKGSADCLGRCVWALGEAERGDLPA
;
A
#
# COMPACT_ATOMS: atom_id res chain seq x y z
N MET A 1 0.96 -59.41 13.00
CA MET A 1 1.07 -58.20 13.84
C MET A 1 1.59 -57.07 12.96
N TYR A 2 0.70 -56.38 12.24
CA TYR A 2 1.07 -55.21 11.42
C TYR A 2 0.89 -53.96 12.29
N SER A 3 1.99 -53.28 12.58
CA SER A 3 1.97 -52.00 13.26
C SER A 3 1.59 -50.91 12.27
N LEU A 4 0.46 -50.25 12.52
CA LEU A 4 0.04 -49.05 11.80
C LEU A 4 0.99 -47.91 12.19
N VAL A 5 1.91 -47.56 11.28
CA VAL A 5 2.63 -46.30 11.36
C VAL A 5 1.61 -45.19 11.14
N SER A 6 1.26 -44.47 12.21
CA SER A 6 0.46 -43.26 12.11
C SER A 6 1.23 -42.22 11.31
N LYS A 7 0.66 -41.80 10.17
CA LYS A 7 1.11 -40.60 9.46
C LYS A 7 0.94 -39.43 10.42
N GLN A 8 2.03 -38.86 10.92
CA GLN A 8 1.97 -37.56 11.58
C GLN A 8 1.50 -36.51 10.56
N PRO A 9 0.56 -35.62 10.93
CA PRO A 9 0.05 -34.62 10.01
C PRO A 9 1.19 -33.72 9.56
N GLY A 10 1.24 -33.47 8.25
CA GLY A 10 2.33 -32.79 7.58
C GLY A 10 2.68 -31.47 8.25
N THR A 11 3.96 -31.29 8.55
CA THR A 11 4.54 -30.02 8.97
C THR A 11 4.17 -28.94 7.95
N ASP A 12 3.46 -27.93 8.44
CA ASP A 12 2.96 -26.78 7.73
C ASP A 12 4.05 -26.15 6.83
N ARG A 13 3.89 -26.25 5.51
CA ARG A 13 4.82 -25.70 4.51
C ARG A 13 4.74 -24.17 4.41
N PHE A 14 3.88 -23.54 5.21
CA PHE A 14 3.66 -22.09 5.25
C PHE A 14 3.79 -21.54 6.67
N GLN A 15 4.88 -21.87 7.37
CA GLN A 15 5.30 -20.98 8.46
C GLN A 15 5.48 -19.58 7.87
N SER A 16 4.57 -18.68 8.20
CA SER A 16 4.60 -17.30 7.72
C SER A 16 5.87 -16.65 8.25
N ARG A 17 6.86 -16.49 7.38
CA ARG A 17 8.03 -15.68 7.72
C ARG A 17 7.52 -14.29 8.09
N PRO A 18 8.03 -13.67 9.17
CA PRO A 18 7.68 -12.30 9.51
C PRO A 18 7.88 -11.38 8.31
N LEU A 19 6.98 -10.42 8.12
CA LEU A 19 7.10 -9.45 7.04
C LEU A 19 8.46 -8.72 7.15
N PRO A 20 9.32 -8.78 6.12
CA PRO A 20 10.66 -8.22 6.17
C PRO A 20 10.59 -6.69 6.02
N LEU A 21 10.41 -5.99 7.14
CA LEU A 21 10.29 -4.53 7.14
C LEU A 21 11.56 -3.84 6.65
N ASP A 22 12.73 -4.45 6.82
CA ASP A 22 13.99 -3.89 6.30
C ASP A 22 13.99 -3.83 4.77
N PHE A 23 13.47 -4.86 4.10
CA PHE A 23 13.30 -4.83 2.65
C PHE A 23 12.31 -3.74 2.22
N LEU A 24 11.18 -3.63 2.91
CA LEU A 24 10.20 -2.57 2.67
C LEU A 24 10.81 -1.17 2.85
N ARG A 25 11.65 -0.98 3.88
CA ARG A 25 12.41 0.26 4.10
C ARG A 25 13.39 0.53 2.98
N THR A 26 14.13 -0.49 2.51
CA THR A 26 15.02 -0.35 1.35
C THR A 26 14.27 0.10 0.09
N MET A 27 13.06 -0.41 -0.12
CA MET A 27 12.21 -0.06 -1.27
C MET A 27 11.49 1.28 -1.13
N THR A 28 11.61 1.98 0.00
CA THR A 28 10.82 3.17 0.32
C THR A 28 11.71 4.37 0.61
N ASP A 29 11.57 5.45 -0.15
CA ASP A 29 12.26 6.72 0.10
C ASP A 29 11.39 7.65 0.97
N ASP A 30 11.54 8.97 0.89
CA ASP A 30 10.67 9.96 1.53
C ASP A 30 9.38 10.29 0.73
N THR A 31 9.26 9.78 -0.50
CA THR A 31 8.06 9.86 -1.35
C THR A 31 7.13 8.68 -1.08
N GLY A 32 7.64 7.45 -1.21
CA GLY A 32 6.85 6.23 -1.16
C GLY A 32 7.64 5.01 -1.63
N MET A 33 6.94 3.91 -1.91
CA MET A 33 7.54 2.67 -2.42
C MET A 33 7.90 2.79 -3.90
N ILE A 34 9.17 2.57 -4.21
CA ILE A 34 9.71 2.47 -5.56
C ILE A 34 9.25 1.16 -6.21
N GLN A 35 8.87 1.23 -7.48
CA GLN A 35 8.49 0.06 -8.26
C GLN A 35 9.71 -0.78 -8.64
N HIS A 36 9.55 -2.09 -8.59
CA HIS A 36 10.56 -3.05 -9.04
C HIS A 36 11.90 -2.98 -8.30
N ALA A 37 12.61 -4.11 -8.33
CA ALA A 37 13.94 -4.21 -7.75
C ALA A 37 14.79 -5.19 -8.56
N VAL A 38 16.10 -4.97 -8.58
CA VAL A 38 17.08 -5.91 -9.11
C VAL A 38 17.93 -6.42 -7.96
N GLY A 39 17.80 -7.71 -7.64
CA GLY A 39 18.53 -8.31 -6.51
C GLY A 39 18.20 -7.68 -5.15
N GLY A 40 17.02 -7.05 -5.03
CA GLY A 40 16.57 -6.34 -3.84
C GLY A 40 17.04 -4.89 -3.72
N VAL A 41 17.74 -4.37 -4.74
CA VAL A 41 18.05 -2.96 -4.89
C VAL A 41 16.90 -2.28 -5.65
N PRO A 42 16.30 -1.18 -5.16
CA PRO A 42 15.23 -0.48 -5.86
C PRO A 42 15.70 0.00 -7.24
N ASP A 43 14.85 -0.14 -8.25
CA ASP A 43 15.14 0.39 -9.58
C ASP A 43 14.60 1.82 -9.70
N PRO A 44 15.44 2.88 -9.65
CA PRO A 44 14.95 4.25 -9.72
C PRO A 44 14.37 4.59 -11.11
N HIS A 45 14.60 3.80 -12.16
CA HIS A 45 14.07 4.11 -13.50
C HIS A 45 12.55 3.96 -13.61
N THR A 46 11.93 3.24 -12.68
CA THR A 46 10.50 2.90 -12.71
C THR A 46 9.65 3.89 -11.93
N GLY A 47 10.24 4.62 -10.97
CA GLY A 47 9.53 5.52 -10.08
C GLY A 47 8.60 4.79 -9.11
N TYR A 48 7.34 5.22 -9.01
CA TYR A 48 6.37 4.79 -7.99
C TYR A 48 5.02 4.46 -8.64
N THR A 49 4.30 3.49 -8.06
CA THR A 49 2.87 3.31 -8.32
C THR A 49 2.03 3.55 -7.08
N THR A 50 0.86 4.12 -7.29
CA THR A 50 -0.20 4.14 -6.28
C THR A 50 -0.65 2.73 -5.92
N ASP A 51 -0.63 1.80 -6.88
CA ASP A 51 -0.91 0.38 -6.64
C ASP A 51 0.00 -0.27 -5.58
N ASP A 52 1.32 -0.09 -5.71
CA ASP A 52 2.30 -0.61 -4.74
C ASP A 52 2.17 0.08 -3.40
N ASN A 53 2.02 1.40 -3.39
CA ASN A 53 1.85 2.17 -2.15
C ASN A 53 0.53 1.82 -1.43
N ALA A 54 -0.57 1.58 -2.16
CA ALA A 54 -1.84 1.13 -1.57
C ALA A 54 -1.71 -0.26 -0.95
N ARG A 55 -1.03 -1.20 -1.62
CA ARG A 55 -0.78 -2.54 -1.06
C ARG A 55 0.14 -2.50 0.15
N ALA A 56 1.18 -1.67 0.10
CA ALA A 56 2.11 -1.48 1.21
C ALA A 56 1.39 -0.85 2.42
N PHE A 57 0.54 0.16 2.19
CA PHE A 57 -0.32 0.75 3.22
C PHE A 57 -1.23 -0.30 3.86
N LEU A 58 -1.96 -1.08 3.05
CA LEU A 58 -2.82 -2.16 3.55
C LEU A 58 -2.04 -3.18 4.39
N ALA A 59 -0.82 -3.55 3.96
CA ALA A 59 0.04 -4.45 4.71
C ALA A 59 0.45 -3.85 6.06
N MET A 60 0.79 -2.56 6.12
CA MET A 60 1.12 -1.87 7.37
C MET A 60 -0.09 -1.76 8.31
N VAL A 61 -1.28 -1.44 7.78
CA VAL A 61 -2.52 -1.42 8.57
C VAL A 61 -2.79 -2.78 9.21
N ARG A 62 -2.65 -3.86 8.45
CA ARG A 62 -2.82 -5.22 8.98
C ARG A 62 -1.75 -5.57 10.00
N LEU A 63 -0.49 -5.26 9.72
CA LEU A 63 0.62 -5.52 10.65
C LEU A 63 0.43 -4.76 11.97
N TRP A 64 0.04 -3.49 11.91
CA TRP A 64 -0.24 -2.64 13.07
C TRP A 64 -1.28 -3.26 14.02
N ARG A 65 -2.29 -3.94 13.44
CA ARG A 65 -3.36 -4.60 14.18
C ARG A 65 -2.91 -5.90 14.83
N VAL A 66 -2.16 -6.73 14.11
CA VAL A 66 -1.84 -8.09 14.56
C VAL A 66 -0.52 -8.20 15.34
N ALA A 67 0.35 -7.19 15.26
CA ALA A 67 1.68 -7.20 15.88
C ALA A 67 1.96 -5.89 16.66
N PRO A 68 1.36 -5.70 17.85
CA PRO A 68 1.57 -4.52 18.69
C PRO A 68 3.05 -4.23 18.99
N GLU A 69 3.86 -5.27 19.14
CA GLU A 69 5.30 -5.19 19.39
C GLU A 69 6.10 -4.58 18.22
N ARG A 70 5.52 -4.56 17.01
CA ARG A 70 6.14 -4.00 15.79
C ARG A 70 5.59 -2.63 15.42
N ARG A 71 4.77 -2.01 16.25
CA ARG A 71 4.12 -0.71 15.96
C ARG A 71 5.11 0.40 15.70
N ALA A 72 6.14 0.54 16.53
CA ALA A 72 7.20 1.55 16.37
C ALA A 72 7.90 1.45 15.01
N GLU A 73 8.07 0.23 14.50
CA GLU A 73 8.67 -0.03 13.20
C GLU A 73 7.72 0.21 12.02
N THR A 74 6.42 0.01 12.26
CA THR A 74 5.35 0.03 11.25
C THR A 74 4.83 1.44 11.00
N GLU A 75 4.70 2.26 12.05
CA GLU A 75 4.12 3.60 11.99
C GLU A 75 4.77 4.51 10.94
N PRO A 76 6.11 4.61 10.84
CA PRO A 76 6.73 5.49 9.84
C PRO A 76 6.38 5.09 8.40
N LEU A 77 6.33 3.78 8.13
CA LEU A 77 5.96 3.26 6.81
C LEU A 77 4.47 3.47 6.54
N LEU A 78 3.62 3.22 7.55
CA LEU A 78 2.18 3.44 7.47
C LEU A 78 1.86 4.90 7.09
N ARG A 79 2.46 5.87 7.79
CA ARG A 79 2.29 7.29 7.49
C ARG A 79 2.82 7.65 6.11
N ARG A 80 3.95 7.07 5.70
CA ARG A 80 4.54 7.33 4.39
C ARG A 80 3.65 6.86 3.24
N TYR A 81 3.14 5.64 3.31
CA TYR A 81 2.27 5.14 2.27
C TYR A 81 0.93 5.90 2.24
N LEU A 82 0.36 6.27 3.40
CA LEU A 82 -0.82 7.14 3.44
C LEU A 82 -0.55 8.51 2.81
N GLN A 83 0.59 9.13 3.11
CA GLN A 83 1.00 10.39 2.51
C GLN A 83 1.09 10.27 0.97
N PHE A 84 1.63 9.17 0.45
CA PHE A 84 1.65 8.90 -0.99
C PHE A 84 0.24 8.83 -1.56
N LEU A 85 -0.69 8.11 -0.92
CA LEU A 85 -2.08 8.03 -1.38
C LEU A 85 -2.78 9.40 -1.38
N VAL A 86 -2.54 10.22 -0.36
CA VAL A 86 -3.06 11.60 -0.30
C VAL A 86 -2.52 12.46 -1.45
N TRP A 87 -1.24 12.30 -1.80
CA TRP A 87 -0.62 12.98 -2.94
C TRP A 87 -1.15 12.49 -4.30
N ALA A 88 -1.42 11.18 -4.41
CA ALA A 88 -1.97 10.55 -5.59
C ALA A 88 -3.43 10.91 -5.88
N GLN A 89 -4.22 11.19 -4.83
CA GLN A 89 -5.62 11.58 -4.95
C GLN A 89 -5.76 12.88 -5.76
N ARG A 90 -6.64 12.85 -6.77
CA ARG A 90 -6.94 14.01 -7.62
C ARG A 90 -7.83 15.00 -6.86
N ARG A 91 -7.18 15.97 -6.22
CA ARG A 91 -7.79 17.12 -5.57
C ARG A 91 -7.88 18.32 -6.54
N GLY A 92 -8.84 19.21 -6.32
CA GLY A 92 -9.06 20.48 -7.00
C GLY A 92 -9.57 20.43 -8.45
N THR A 93 -9.78 19.26 -9.06
CA THR A 93 -10.23 19.20 -10.46
C THR A 93 -11.73 19.48 -10.58
N PRO A 94 -12.16 20.49 -11.39
CA PRO A 94 -13.56 20.74 -11.66
C PRO A 94 -14.24 19.49 -12.23
N VAL A 95 -15.38 19.13 -11.63
CA VAL A 95 -16.23 18.04 -12.09
C VAL A 95 -16.89 18.47 -13.40
N GLY A 96 -16.37 17.99 -14.53
CA GLY A 96 -17.09 18.04 -15.80
C GLY A 96 -18.09 16.89 -15.86
N GLU A 97 -19.38 17.23 -15.71
CA GLU A 97 -20.64 16.52 -16.03
C GLU A 97 -20.84 15.01 -15.74
N THR A 98 -19.85 14.25 -15.30
CA THR A 98 -20.07 12.85 -14.91
C THR A 98 -19.40 12.57 -13.58
N CYS A 99 -20.22 12.23 -12.59
CA CYS A 99 -19.91 11.87 -11.20
C CYS A 99 -19.76 13.07 -10.26
N GLY A 100 -20.84 13.31 -9.47
CA GLY A 100 -20.95 14.40 -8.50
C GLY A 100 -19.76 14.49 -7.54
N GLY A 101 -19.43 15.73 -7.18
CA GLY A 101 -18.42 15.99 -6.17
C GLY A 101 -18.80 15.36 -4.83
N SER A 102 -17.78 14.93 -4.09
CA SER A 102 -17.91 14.28 -2.77
C SER A 102 -18.58 15.14 -1.69
N GLY A 103 -18.76 16.45 -1.93
CA GLY A 103 -19.40 17.38 -0.98
C GLY A 103 -18.63 17.58 0.34
N ASP A 104 -17.45 16.98 0.47
CA ASP A 104 -16.63 16.89 1.69
C ASP A 104 -15.54 17.96 1.77
N GLY A 105 -15.56 18.95 0.88
CA GLY A 105 -14.58 20.04 0.83
C GLY A 105 -13.22 19.65 0.24
N ILE A 106 -13.01 18.37 -0.10
CA ILE A 106 -11.85 17.88 -0.85
C ILE A 106 -12.25 17.85 -2.32
N GLY A 107 -12.44 19.04 -2.94
CA GLY A 107 -12.87 19.14 -4.33
C GLY A 107 -12.04 18.20 -5.22
N GLY A 108 -12.65 17.44 -6.12
CA GLY A 108 -11.97 16.40 -6.91
C GLY A 108 -12.96 15.39 -7.49
N ASP A 109 -12.51 14.55 -8.43
CA ASP A 109 -13.33 13.48 -9.03
C ASP A 109 -13.25 12.15 -8.25
N GLY A 110 -12.54 12.13 -7.12
CA GLY A 110 -12.32 10.95 -6.28
C GLY A 110 -11.32 9.94 -6.85
N TRP A 111 -10.76 10.19 -8.04
CA TRP A 111 -9.78 9.29 -8.66
C TRP A 111 -8.37 9.50 -8.13
N PHE A 112 -7.52 8.53 -8.40
CA PHE A 112 -6.09 8.58 -8.10
C PHE A 112 -5.30 8.58 -9.40
N ARG A 113 -4.17 9.26 -9.41
CA ARG A 113 -3.11 9.04 -10.41
C ARG A 113 -2.31 7.82 -9.97
N ASN A 114 -1.82 6.99 -10.89
CA ASN A 114 -1.07 5.78 -10.53
C ASN A 114 0.44 5.96 -10.69
N PHE A 115 0.90 6.34 -11.89
CA PHE A 115 2.33 6.35 -12.20
C PHE A 115 2.98 7.69 -11.85
N ALA A 116 3.99 7.66 -10.99
CA ALA A 116 4.86 8.80 -10.72
C ALA A 116 6.32 8.45 -11.05
N GLY A 117 7.01 9.32 -11.78
CA GLY A 117 8.43 9.14 -12.06
C GLY A 117 9.29 9.38 -10.81
N TYR A 118 10.57 8.99 -10.87
CA TYR A 118 11.52 9.20 -9.77
C TYR A 118 11.71 10.68 -9.39
N HIS A 119 11.49 11.58 -10.36
CA HIS A 119 11.45 13.03 -10.14
C HIS A 119 10.17 13.53 -9.43
N ARG A 120 9.36 12.64 -8.87
CA ARG A 120 8.15 12.94 -8.08
C ARG A 120 7.11 13.73 -8.86
N GLN A 121 6.91 13.33 -10.11
CA GLN A 121 5.91 13.91 -11.00
C GLN A 121 5.03 12.78 -11.54
N PHE A 122 3.72 12.97 -11.48
CA PHE A 122 2.79 12.03 -12.09
C PHE A 122 2.92 12.07 -13.60
N LEU A 123 3.01 10.88 -14.20
CA LEU A 123 3.21 10.67 -15.63
C LEU A 123 1.89 10.58 -16.39
N GLU A 124 0.78 10.55 -15.66
CA GLU A 124 -0.56 10.45 -16.23
C GLU A 124 -1.55 11.37 -15.50
N PRO A 125 -2.60 11.81 -16.19
CA PRO A 125 -3.63 12.65 -15.57
C PRO A 125 -4.53 11.85 -14.63
N LYS A 126 -4.79 10.57 -14.90
CA LYS A 126 -5.75 9.72 -14.18
C LYS A 126 -5.30 8.26 -14.25
N GLY A 127 -5.36 7.56 -13.12
CA GLY A 127 -5.03 6.14 -13.02
C GLY A 127 -6.19 5.23 -13.43
N SER A 128 -5.92 3.92 -13.35
CA SER A 128 -6.87 2.86 -13.73
C SER A 128 -7.94 2.60 -12.66
N ALA A 129 -8.99 1.86 -13.02
CA ALA A 129 -9.99 1.39 -12.07
C ALA A 129 -9.41 0.40 -11.05
N ASP A 130 -8.40 -0.37 -11.43
CA ASP A 130 -7.65 -1.26 -10.55
C ASP A 130 -6.91 -0.47 -9.46
N CYS A 131 -6.25 0.64 -9.84
CA CYS A 131 -5.63 1.57 -8.91
C CYS A 131 -6.65 2.19 -7.94
N LEU A 132 -7.80 2.65 -8.44
CA LEU A 132 -8.88 3.14 -7.59
C LEU A 132 -9.33 2.07 -6.59
N GLY A 133 -9.56 0.84 -7.05
CA GLY A 133 -10.01 -0.27 -6.21
C GLY A 133 -9.03 -0.60 -5.09
N ARG A 134 -7.72 -0.59 -5.37
CA ARG A 134 -6.68 -0.80 -4.34
C ARG A 134 -6.65 0.30 -3.30
N CYS A 135 -6.79 1.56 -3.72
CA CYS A 135 -6.88 2.68 -2.78
C CYS A 135 -8.11 2.55 -1.87
N VAL A 136 -9.28 2.31 -2.46
CA VAL A 136 -10.55 2.17 -1.70
C VAL A 136 -10.46 1.01 -0.72
N TRP A 137 -9.89 -0.13 -1.12
CA TRP A 137 -9.70 -1.26 -0.22
C TRP A 137 -8.77 -0.92 0.95
N ALA A 138 -7.60 -0.33 0.66
CA ALA A 138 -6.61 -0.02 1.68
C ALA A 138 -7.13 1.04 2.68
N LEU A 139 -7.80 2.08 2.18
CA LEU A 139 -8.41 3.12 3.01
C LEU A 139 -9.62 2.59 3.80
N GLY A 140 -10.48 1.79 3.18
CA GLY A 140 -11.61 1.16 3.87
C GLY A 140 -11.17 0.20 4.97
N GLU A 141 -10.04 -0.50 4.78
CA GLU A 141 -9.43 -1.29 5.84
C GLU A 141 -8.95 -0.39 6.99
N ALA A 142 -8.31 0.74 6.69
CA ALA A 142 -7.77 1.68 7.66
C ALA A 142 -8.84 2.28 8.59
N GLU A 143 -9.98 2.72 8.04
CA GLU A 143 -11.12 3.29 8.78
C GLU A 143 -11.68 2.37 9.88
N ARG A 144 -11.45 1.06 9.77
CA ARG A 144 -12.01 0.07 10.71
C ARG A 144 -11.24 -0.06 12.05
N GLY A 145 -10.27 0.79 12.38
CA GLY A 145 -9.55 0.60 13.64
C GLY A 145 -8.61 1.72 14.11
N ASP A 146 -7.97 1.46 15.25
CA ASP A 146 -7.09 2.38 15.99
C ASP A 146 -5.72 2.56 15.33
N LEU A 147 -5.70 3.23 14.18
CA LEU A 147 -4.47 3.71 13.57
C LEU A 147 -3.86 4.87 14.41
N PRO A 148 -2.54 5.10 14.32
CA PRO A 148 -1.92 6.19 15.06
C PRO A 148 -2.50 7.54 14.59
N ALA A 149 -2.74 8.44 15.56
CA ALA A 149 -3.33 9.77 15.34
C ALA A 149 -2.47 10.69 14.47
#